data_AF-A0A357QYT2-F1
#
_entry.id   AF-A0A357QYT2-F1
#
_cell.length_a   1.000
_cell.length_b   1.000
_cell.length_c   1.000
_cell.angle_alpha   90.00
_cell.angle_beta   90.00
_cell.angle_gamma   90.00
#
_symmetry.space_group_name_H-M   'P 1'
#
loop_
_entity.id
_entity.type
_entity.pdbx_description
1 polymer ?
#
loop_
_entity_poly.entity_id
_entity_poly.type
_entity_poly.pdbx_seq_one_letter_code
_entity_poly.pdbx_strand_id
1 'polypeptide(L)' 'FKEYVKEGKNHFTVGIGCTGGQHRSVSLVNYLYNHYKDQYKSYKNHRDKKERV' A
#
# COMPACT_ATOMS: atom_id res chain seq x y z
N PHE A 1 0.56 12.10 -6.45
CA PHE A 1 -0.41 12.72 -5.52
C PHE A 1 -0.05 14.20 -5.31
N LYS A 2 -0.52 15.09 -6.19
CA LYS A 2 -0.05 16.50 -6.21
C LYS A 2 -0.62 17.34 -5.05
N GLU A 3 -1.89 17.17 -4.70
CA GLU A 3 -2.52 17.94 -3.62
C GLU A 3 -1.93 17.63 -2.24
N TYR A 4 -1.63 16.36 -1.95
CA TYR A 4 -0.97 15.97 -0.67
C TYR A 4 0.42 16.61 -0.49
N VAL A 5 1.16 16.78 -1.59
CA VAL A 5 2.46 17.46 -1.57
C VAL A 5 2.28 18.96 -1.29
N LYS A 6 1.27 19.60 -1.88
CA LYS A 6 0.93 21.01 -1.62
C LYS A 6 0.52 21.26 -0.17
N GLU A 7 -0.19 20.32 0.44
CA GLU A 7 -0.58 20.37 1.86
C GLU A 7 0.61 20.16 2.82
N GLY A 8 1.83 19.92 2.32
CA GLY A 8 3.01 19.68 3.15
C GLY A 8 3.01 18.31 3.86
N LYS A 9 2.19 17.36 3.40
CA LYS A 9 2.13 16.01 4.00
C LYS A 9 3.29 15.16 3.52
N ASN A 10 4.05 14.65 4.48
CA ASN A 10 5.21 13.78 4.22
C ASN A 10 4.83 12.35 3.82
N HIS A 11 3.63 11.90 4.20
CA HIS A 11 3.18 10.53 3.96
C HIS A 11 1.74 10.51 3.47
N PHE A 12 1.46 9.62 2.53
CA PHE A 12 0.11 9.28 2.08
C PHE A 12 -0.09 7.78 2.23
N THR A 13 -0.96 7.39 3.16
CA THR A 13 -1.18 5.97 3.51
C THR A 13 -2.58 5.55 3.07
N VAL A 14 -2.67 4.42 2.36
CA VAL A 14 -3.95 3.84 1.92
C VAL A 14 -4.12 2.47 2.57
N GLY A 15 -5.21 2.29 3.32
CA GLY A 15 -5.57 1.00 3.91
C GLY A 15 -6.49 0.20 2.99
N ILE A 16 -6.10 -1.04 2.67
CA ILE A 16 -6.91 -1.94 1.84
C ILE A 16 -7.21 -3.21 2.64
N GLY A 17 -8.49 -3.44 2.93
CA GLY A 17 -8.98 -4.56 3.71
C GLY A 17 -9.75 -5.58 2.88
N CYS A 18 -9.63 -6.85 3.25
CA CYS A 18 -10.60 -7.90 2.92
C CYS A 18 -10.86 -8.70 4.20
N THR A 19 -11.92 -9.52 4.24
CA THR A 19 -12.36 -10.20 5.48
C THR A 19 -11.23 -10.86 6.28
N GLY A 20 -10.38 -11.66 5.62
CA GLY A 20 -9.26 -12.35 6.28
C GLY A 20 -7.89 -11.72 6.04
N GLY A 21 -7.79 -10.57 5.39
CA GLY A 21 -6.52 -9.84 5.18
C GLY A 21 -5.44 -10.52 4.32
N GLN A 22 -5.66 -11.75 3.83
CA GLN A 22 -4.61 -12.60 3.25
C GLN A 22 -4.68 -12.81 1.73
N HIS A 23 -5.82 -12.53 1.08
CA HIS A 23 -6.00 -12.84 -0.35
C HIS A 23 -6.22 -11.57 -1.18
N ARG A 24 -7.45 -11.04 -1.20
CA ARG A 24 -7.84 -9.93 -2.08
C ARG A 24 -7.07 -8.64 -1.78
N SER A 25 -6.96 -8.28 -0.50
CA SER A 25 -6.19 -7.11 -0.07
C SER A 25 -4.72 -7.25 -0.43
N VAL A 26 -4.12 -8.43 -0.24
CA VAL A 26 -2.71 -8.69 -0.56
C VAL A 26 -2.45 -8.52 -2.05
N SER A 27 -3.29 -9.12 -2.91
CA SER A 27 -3.14 -8.99 -4.37
C SER A 27 -3.27 -7.55 -4.83
N LEU A 28 -4.28 -6.83 -4.35
CA LEU A 28 -4.51 -5.44 -4.75
C LEU A 28 -3.38 -4.51 -4.30
N VAL A 29 -2.88 -4.67 -3.07
CA VAL A 29 -1.72 -3.89 -2.57
C VAL A 29 -0.48 -4.15 -3.40
N ASN A 30 -0.21 -5.40 -3.81
CA ASN A 30 0.93 -5.73 -4.67
C ASN A 30 0.81 -5.08 -6.05
N TYR A 31 -0.39 -5.13 -6.64
CA TYR A 31 -0.67 -4.47 -7.91
C TYR A 31 -0.42 -2.97 -7.84
N LEU A 32 -1.00 -2.27 -6.86
CA LEU A 32 -0.84 -0.82 -6.72
C LEU A 32 0.62 -0.43 -6.44
N TYR A 33 1.32 -1.18 -5.61
CA TYR A 33 2.74 -0.97 -5.37
C TYR A 33 3.54 -1.05 -6.68
N ASN A 34 3.34 -2.10 -7.47
CA ASN A 34 4.05 -2.27 -8.74
C ASN A 34 3.71 -1.17 -9.76
N HIS A 35 2.47 -0.68 -9.75
CA HIS A 35 2.04 0.39 -10.64
C HIS A 35 2.67 1.74 -10.30
N TYR A 36 2.88 2.03 -9.00
CA TYR A 36 3.35 3.35 -8.55
C TYR A 36 4.81 3.41 -8.11
N LYS A 37 5.50 2.28 -7.93
CA LYS A 37 6.89 2.24 -7.41
C LYS A 37 7.89 3.05 -8.23
N ASP A 38 7.66 3.21 -9.53
CA ASP A 38 8.57 3.93 -10.43
C ASP A 38 8.25 5.43 -10.51
N GLN A 39 7.06 5.84 -10.05
CA GLN A 39 6.64 7.24 -9.99
C GLN A 39 6.80 7.87 -8.61
N TYR A 40 6.71 7.05 -7.56
CA TYR A 40 6.75 7.50 -6.16
C TYR A 40 7.56 6.53 -5.31
N LYS A 41 8.22 7.06 -4.28
CA LYS A 41 8.83 6.26 -3.21
C LYS A 41 7.73 5.52 -2.45
N SER A 42 7.44 4.30 -2.91
CA SER A 42 6.30 3.50 -2.47
C SER A 42 6.76 2.42 -1.50
N TYR A 43 5.91 2.12 -0.52
CA TYR A 43 6.10 1.04 0.45
C TYR A 43 4.81 0.21 0.52
N LYS A 44 4.94 -1.08 0.84
CA LYS A 44 3.79 -1.98 1.07
C LYS A 44 3.97 -2.75 2.36
N ASN A 45 2.89 -2.97 3.09
CA ASN A 45 2.84 -3.78 4.29
C ASN A 45 1.55 -4.62 4.31
N HIS A 46 1.63 -5.88 4.72
CA HIS A 46 0.51 -6.83 4.81
C HIS A 46 0.33 -7.27 6.26
N ARG A 47 -0.59 -6.61 6.98
CA ARG A 47 -0.74 -6.78 8.45
C ARG A 47 -1.08 -8.21 8.87
N ASP A 48 -1.96 -8.87 8.13
CA ASP A 48 -2.47 -10.21 8.47
C ASP A 48 -1.68 -11.35 7.79
N LYS A 49 -0.60 -11.01 7.06
CA LYS A 49 0.27 -12.02 6.48
C LYS A 49 1.17 -12.58 7.59
N LYS A 50 1.02 -13.86 7.90
CA LYS A 50 1.93 -14.55 8.82
C LYS A 50 3.36 -14.49 8.26
N GLU A 51 4.33 -14.13 9.10
CA GLU A 51 5.75 -14.33 8.77
C GLU A 51 5.97 -15.81 8.47
N ARG A 52 6.75 -16.10 7.42
CA ARG A 52 7.19 -17.46 7.15
C ARG A 52 8.27 -17.76 8.19
N VAL A 53 7.88 -18.45 9.26
CA VAL A 53 8.82 -19.04 10.23
C VAL A 53 9.70 -20.05 9.52
#